data_AF-A0ABC8S250-F1
#
_entry.id   AF-A0ABC8S250-F1
#
_cell.length_a   1.000
_cell.length_b   1.000
_cell.length_c   1.000
_cell.angle_alpha   90.00
_cell.angle_beta   90.00
_cell.angle_gamma   90.00
#
_symmetry.space_group_name_H-M   'P 1'
#
loop_
_entity.id
_entity.type
_entity.pdbx_description
1 polymer ?
#
loop_
_entity_poly.entity_id
_entity_poly.type
_entity_poly.pdbx_seq_one_letter_code
_entity_poly.pdbx_strand_id
1 'polypeptide(L)'
;MILEVVKQRKHQCCYILDYQLYKPGDDRMLSTEFSGKVIRRNKQLGLNEYKFLLKAIVSSGIGEQTYAPKMVFCGREANPTYDDAITEMDEFLHDSIEKLLSRTGVSPLEIDVLVDYQSLQDEDDIKAYSLTGMGCSAS
;
A
#
# COMPACT_ATOMS: atom_id res chain seq x y z
N MET A 1 -43.08 13.95 1.31
CA MET A 1 -42.39 14.57 2.46
C MET A 1 -41.82 13.57 3.48
N ILE A 2 -42.56 13.02 4.46
CA ILE A 2 -41.94 12.16 5.52
C ILE A 2 -41.34 10.86 4.94
N LEU A 3 -42.03 10.21 4.00
CA LEU A 3 -41.54 9.00 3.31
C LEU A 3 -40.29 9.25 2.45
N GLU A 4 -40.14 10.45 1.88
CA GLU A 4 -38.96 10.81 1.10
C GLU A 4 -37.76 11.06 2.01
N VAL A 5 -37.94 11.75 3.14
CA VAL A 5 -36.87 11.96 4.14
C VAL A 5 -36.38 10.63 4.72
N VAL A 6 -37.28 9.68 4.96
CA VAL A 6 -36.91 8.33 5.42
C VAL A 6 -36.20 7.52 4.34
N LYS A 7 -36.62 7.63 3.06
CA LYS A 7 -35.91 7.02 1.92
C LYS A 7 -34.53 7.64 1.69
N GLN A 8 -34.39 8.95 1.85
CA GLN A 8 -33.12 9.66 1.74
C GLN A 8 -32.14 9.22 2.82
N ARG A 9 -32.59 9.12 4.08
CA ARG A 9 -31.78 8.57 5.18
C ARG A 9 -31.34 7.12 4.98
N LYS A 10 -32.15 6.29 4.30
CA LYS A 10 -31.78 4.89 3.98
C LYS A 10 -30.60 4.76 3.01
N HIS A 11 -30.33 5.78 2.20
CA HIS A 11 -29.24 5.79 1.20
C HIS A 11 -28.02 6.60 1.66
N GLN A 12 -27.91 6.96 2.95
CA GLN A 12 -26.79 7.75 3.47
C GLN A 12 -25.65 6.91 4.06
N CYS A 13 -25.80 5.59 4.12
CA CYS A 13 -24.79 4.73 4.69
C CYS A 13 -23.88 4.19 3.58
N CYS A 14 -22.57 4.38 3.75
CA CYS A 14 -21.56 3.70 2.98
C CYS A 14 -21.23 2.37 3.66
N TYR A 15 -21.18 1.29 2.89
CA TYR A 15 -20.87 -0.04 3.39
C TYR A 15 -19.65 -0.60 2.65
N ILE A 16 -18.75 -1.24 3.39
CA ILE A 16 -17.69 -2.05 2.80
C ILE A 16 -18.30 -3.41 2.45
N LEU A 17 -18.36 -3.71 1.15
CA LEU A 17 -18.96 -4.96 0.67
C LEU A 17 -17.93 -6.09 0.60
N ASP A 18 -16.69 -5.78 0.21
CA ASP A 18 -15.59 -6.74 0.12
C ASP A 18 -14.24 -6.00 0.26
N TYR A 19 -13.16 -6.73 0.55
CA TYR A 19 -11.79 -6.24 0.65
C TYR A 19 -10.79 -7.29 0.14
N GLN A 20 -9.70 -6.85 -0.49
CA GLN A 20 -8.59 -7.72 -0.88
C GLN A 20 -7.28 -7.12 -0.37
N LEU A 21 -6.42 -7.96 0.20
CA LEU A 21 -5.10 -7.56 0.67
C LEU A 21 -4.04 -8.21 -0.21
N TYR A 22 -3.00 -7.44 -0.52
CA TYR A 22 -1.79 -7.96 -1.15
C TYR A 22 -0.74 -8.28 -0.08
N LYS A 23 -0.15 -9.47 -0.19
CA LYS A 23 1.01 -9.86 0.60
C LYS A 23 2.17 -10.17 -0.36
N PRO A 24 3.30 -9.46 -0.28
CA PRO A 24 4.46 -9.78 -1.11
C PRO A 24 4.97 -11.20 -0.86
N GLY A 25 5.68 -11.75 -1.84
CA GLY A 25 6.37 -13.03 -1.69
C GLY A 25 7.52 -12.96 -0.67
N ASP A 26 7.96 -14.14 -0.21
CA ASP A 26 9.03 -14.25 0.79
C ASP A 26 10.40 -13.77 0.28
N ASP A 27 10.54 -13.55 -1.02
CA ASP A 27 11.68 -12.85 -1.64
C ASP A 27 11.86 -11.41 -1.14
N ARG A 28 10.78 -10.82 -0.59
CA ARG A 28 10.76 -9.49 0.02
C ARG A 28 10.66 -9.52 1.54
N MET A 29 10.76 -10.69 2.17
CA MET A 29 10.69 -10.80 3.62
C MET A 29 11.99 -10.30 4.26
N LEU A 30 11.84 -9.41 5.24
CA LEU A 30 12.91 -8.69 5.90
C LEU A 30 13.03 -9.17 7.35
N SER A 31 14.19 -9.71 7.70
CA SER A 31 14.50 -10.08 9.09
C SER A 31 15.10 -8.92 9.88
N THR A 32 15.12 -9.03 11.22
CA THR A 32 15.81 -8.08 12.09
C THR A 32 17.32 -8.06 11.79
N GLU A 33 17.90 -9.22 11.48
CA GLU A 33 19.31 -9.34 11.09
C GLU A 33 19.59 -8.56 9.79
N PHE A 34 18.73 -8.72 8.77
CA PHE A 34 18.91 -8.01 7.51
C PHE A 34 18.71 -6.50 7.68
N SER A 35 17.74 -6.08 8.50
CA SER A 35 17.56 -4.66 8.86
C SER A 35 18.85 -4.07 9.46
N GLY A 36 19.55 -4.84 10.32
CA GLY A 36 20.87 -4.48 10.82
C GLY A 36 21.93 -4.33 9.72
N LYS A 37 21.92 -5.22 8.71
CA LYS A 37 22.82 -5.12 7.54
C LYS A 37 22.53 -3.87 6.72
N VAL A 38 21.26 -3.53 6.49
CA VAL A 38 20.84 -2.31 5.78
C VAL A 38 21.38 -1.07 6.48
N ILE A 39 21.19 -0.94 7.80
CA ILE A 39 21.76 0.20 8.55
C ILE A 39 23.28 0.27 8.40
N ARG A 40 23.99 -0.86 8.45
CA ARG A 40 25.46 -0.89 8.32
C ARG A 40 25.98 -0.51 6.94
N ARG A 41 25.13 -0.52 5.90
CA ARG A 41 25.50 -0.02 4.56
C ARG A 41 25.67 1.49 4.58
N ASN A 42 24.93 2.21 5.41
CA ASN A 42 25.08 3.65 5.58
C ASN A 42 26.36 3.97 6.41
N LYS A 43 27.35 4.56 5.75
CA LYS A 43 28.65 4.93 6.36
C LYS A 43 28.66 6.31 7.03
N GLN A 44 27.55 7.04 6.96
CA GLN A 44 27.41 8.37 7.55
C GLN A 44 26.91 8.31 9.00
N LEU A 45 26.53 7.13 9.50
CA LEU A 45 26.02 6.94 10.85
C LEU A 45 27.16 6.84 11.88
N GLY A 46 27.08 7.64 12.94
CA GLY A 46 27.92 7.51 14.12
C GLY A 46 27.43 6.39 15.06
N LEU A 47 28.18 6.16 16.14
CA LEU A 47 27.88 5.12 17.12
C LEU A 47 26.52 5.32 17.81
N ASN A 48 26.15 6.57 18.09
CA ASN A 48 24.93 6.89 18.82
C ASN A 48 23.70 6.72 17.93
N GLU A 49 23.78 7.16 16.67
CA GLU A 49 22.74 6.98 15.67
C GLU A 49 22.51 5.48 15.40
N TYR A 50 23.59 4.71 15.30
CA TYR A 50 23.52 3.26 15.12
C TYR A 50 22.83 2.57 16.30
N LYS A 51 23.20 2.92 17.54
CA LYS A 51 22.55 2.39 18.75
C LYS A 51 21.07 2.78 18.81
N PHE A 52 20.72 4.00 18.43
CA PHE A 52 19.35 4.47 18.38
C PHE A 52 18.51 3.68 17.38
N LEU A 53 18.99 3.51 16.14
CA LEU A 53 18.26 2.78 15.10
C LEU A 53 18.09 1.31 15.44
N LEU A 54 19.13 0.65 15.99
CA LEU A 54 18.99 -0.73 16.47
C LEU A 54 17.94 -0.85 17.57
N LYS A 55 17.95 0.08 18.53
CA LYS A 55 16.92 0.12 19.58
C LYS A 55 15.53 0.31 18.97
N ALA A 56 15.39 1.20 17.99
CA ALA A 56 14.12 1.44 17.29
C ALA A 56 13.61 0.18 16.59
N ILE A 57 14.47 -0.54 15.86
CA ILE A 57 14.08 -1.80 15.19
C ILE A 57 13.54 -2.80 16.22
N VAL A 58 14.32 -3.11 17.26
CA VAL A 58 13.94 -4.16 18.22
C VAL A 58 12.76 -3.76 19.12
N SER A 59 12.47 -2.47 19.27
CA SER A 59 11.35 -1.97 20.08
C SER A 59 10.10 -1.61 19.28
N SER A 60 10.15 -1.71 17.95
CA SER A 60 9.03 -1.35 17.06
C SER A 60 7.84 -2.30 17.14
N GLY A 61 8.01 -3.50 17.71
CA GLY A 61 6.99 -4.56 17.68
C GLY A 61 6.87 -5.25 16.31
N ILE A 62 7.73 -4.90 15.35
CA ILE A 62 7.80 -5.55 14.03
C ILE A 62 8.58 -6.86 14.18
N GLY A 63 7.94 -7.99 13.85
CA GLY A 63 8.56 -9.31 13.93
C GLY A 63 9.44 -9.65 12.72
N GLU A 64 9.90 -10.90 12.66
CA GLU A 64 10.78 -11.41 11.58
C GLU A 64 10.07 -11.62 10.23
N GLN A 65 8.75 -11.42 10.19
CA GLN A 65 7.90 -11.62 9.01
C GLN A 65 7.31 -10.28 8.53
N THR A 66 8.18 -9.29 8.38
CA THR A 66 7.84 -8.02 7.73
C THR A 66 8.40 -7.97 6.31
N TYR A 67 7.95 -7.04 5.49
CA TYR A 67 8.35 -6.92 4.09
C TYR A 67 8.94 -5.55 3.82
N ALA A 68 9.87 -5.49 2.85
CA ALA A 68 10.47 -4.24 2.39
C ALA A 68 10.41 -4.13 0.86
N PRO A 69 10.49 -2.91 0.31
CA PRO A 69 10.61 -2.68 -1.12
C PRO A 69 11.79 -3.45 -1.75
N LYS A 70 11.62 -3.92 -2.99
CA LYS A 70 12.68 -4.68 -3.71
C LYS A 70 13.99 -3.91 -3.77
N MET A 71 13.92 -2.58 -3.90
CA MET A 71 15.09 -1.71 -3.98
C MET A 71 16.00 -1.77 -2.73
N VAL A 72 15.46 -2.12 -1.55
CA VAL A 72 16.24 -2.31 -0.31
C VAL A 72 17.13 -3.55 -0.39
N PHE A 73 16.60 -4.63 -0.97
CA PHE A 73 17.37 -5.87 -1.17
C PHE A 73 18.48 -5.68 -2.20
N CYS A 74 18.24 -4.85 -3.22
CA CYS A 74 19.21 -4.46 -4.23
C CYS A 74 20.30 -3.49 -3.74
N GLY A 75 20.25 -3.03 -2.48
CA GLY A 75 21.24 -2.08 -1.96
C GLY A 75 21.04 -0.64 -2.46
N ARG A 76 19.83 -0.31 -2.94
CA ARG A 76 19.48 1.00 -3.49
C ARG A 76 18.58 1.82 -2.58
N GLU A 77 18.49 1.46 -1.29
CA GLU A 77 17.69 2.17 -0.29
C GLU A 77 17.98 3.68 -0.18
N ALA A 78 19.20 4.12 -0.54
CA ALA A 78 19.58 5.53 -0.53
C ALA A 78 19.16 6.29 -1.81
N ASN A 79 18.86 5.59 -2.90
CA ASN A 79 18.53 6.17 -4.20
C ASN A 79 17.44 5.34 -4.90
N PRO A 80 16.21 5.30 -4.36
CA PRO A 80 15.08 4.70 -5.07
C PRO A 80 14.77 5.47 -6.35
N THR A 81 14.32 4.78 -7.38
CA THR A 81 13.90 5.38 -8.65
C THR A 81 12.38 5.56 -8.69
N TYR A 82 11.92 6.39 -9.63
CA TYR A 82 10.48 6.49 -9.91
C TYR A 82 9.90 5.15 -10.37
N ASP A 83 10.65 4.41 -11.21
CA ASP A 83 10.24 3.10 -11.71
C ASP A 83 10.08 2.06 -10.58
N ASP A 84 10.85 2.16 -9.49
CA ASP A 84 10.65 1.29 -8.31
C ASP A 84 9.25 1.49 -7.72
N ALA A 85 8.81 2.76 -7.61
CA ALA A 85 7.51 3.09 -7.06
C ALA A 85 6.36 2.62 -7.96
N ILE A 86 6.49 2.83 -9.28
CA ILE A 86 5.49 2.39 -10.26
C ILE A 86 5.39 0.87 -10.29
N THR A 87 6.53 0.17 -10.36
CA THR A 87 6.53 -1.30 -10.40
C THR A 87 5.89 -1.89 -9.14
N GLU A 88 6.20 -1.36 -7.96
CA GLU A 88 5.58 -1.84 -6.73
C GLU A 88 4.09 -1.55 -6.68
N MET A 89 3.67 -0.37 -7.14
CA MET A 89 2.26 0.02 -7.16
C MET A 89 1.44 -0.82 -8.13
N ASP A 90 1.92 -1.02 -9.35
CA ASP A 90 1.28 -1.86 -10.35
C ASP A 90 1.13 -3.31 -9.86
N GLU A 91 2.16 -3.88 -9.23
CA GLU A 91 2.12 -5.26 -8.73
C GLU A 91 1.00 -5.49 -7.72
N PHE A 92 0.82 -4.61 -6.74
CA PHE A 92 -0.20 -4.82 -5.71
C PHE A 92 -1.60 -4.41 -6.19
N LEU A 93 -1.72 -3.36 -7.01
CA LEU A 93 -3.01 -2.88 -7.52
C LEU A 93 -3.64 -3.92 -8.45
N HIS A 94 -2.90 -4.40 -9.45
CA HIS A 94 -3.41 -5.40 -10.39
C HIS A 94 -3.82 -6.68 -9.66
N ASP A 95 -2.95 -7.22 -8.78
CA ASP A 95 -3.25 -8.44 -8.02
C ASP A 95 -4.51 -8.29 -7.14
N SER A 96 -4.62 -7.16 -6.44
CA SER A 96 -5.74 -6.94 -5.51
C SER A 96 -7.05 -6.70 -6.24
N ILE A 97 -7.05 -5.87 -7.29
CA ILE A 97 -8.26 -5.54 -8.06
C ILE A 97 -8.74 -6.78 -8.82
N GLU A 98 -7.85 -7.51 -9.50
CA GLU A 98 -8.22 -8.71 -10.25
C GLU A 98 -8.84 -9.78 -9.33
N LYS A 99 -8.24 -10.04 -8.16
CA LYS A 99 -8.77 -11.00 -7.19
C LYS A 99 -10.09 -10.55 -6.57
N LEU A 100 -10.24 -9.25 -6.30
CA LEU A 100 -11.47 -8.70 -5.74
C LEU A 100 -12.63 -8.82 -6.74
N LEU A 101 -12.43 -8.38 -7.99
CA LEU A 101 -13.47 -8.42 -9.02
C LEU A 101 -13.81 -9.85 -9.44
N SER A 102 -12.81 -10.72 -9.59
CA SER A 102 -13.05 -12.13 -9.91
C SER A 102 -13.80 -12.87 -8.80
N ARG A 103 -13.50 -12.59 -7.52
CA ARG A 103 -14.21 -13.19 -6.38
C ARG A 103 -15.63 -12.68 -6.23
N THR A 104 -15.84 -11.38 -6.39
CA THR A 104 -17.15 -10.74 -6.21
C THR A 104 -18.07 -10.93 -7.43
N GLY A 105 -17.49 -11.13 -8.61
CA GLY A 105 -18.22 -11.17 -9.88
C GLY A 105 -18.71 -9.79 -10.34
N VAL A 106 -18.26 -8.70 -9.70
CA VAL A 106 -18.60 -7.32 -10.09
C VAL A 106 -17.86 -6.98 -11.38
N SER A 107 -18.60 -6.52 -12.39
CA SER A 107 -18.00 -6.02 -13.62
C SER A 107 -17.33 -4.68 -13.37
N PRO A 108 -16.13 -4.40 -13.92
CA PRO A 108 -15.52 -3.06 -13.87
C PRO A 108 -16.48 -1.95 -14.35
N LEU A 109 -17.36 -2.25 -15.31
CA LEU A 109 -18.35 -1.32 -15.86
C LEU A 109 -19.48 -0.95 -14.87
N GLU A 110 -19.61 -1.66 -13.74
CA GLU A 110 -20.55 -1.34 -12.67
C GLU A 110 -19.95 -0.37 -11.63
N ILE A 111 -18.69 0.04 -11.80
CA ILE A 111 -17.98 0.92 -10.87
C ILE A 111 -18.09 2.38 -11.34
N ASP A 112 -18.90 3.18 -10.66
CA ASP A 112 -19.08 4.60 -11.01
C ASP A 112 -17.91 5.50 -10.54
N VAL A 113 -17.23 5.11 -9.47
CA VAL A 113 -16.21 5.93 -8.79
C VAL A 113 -15.02 5.05 -8.39
N LEU A 114 -13.83 5.48 -8.79
CA LEU A 114 -12.56 4.90 -8.39
C LEU A 114 -11.79 5.90 -7.53
N VAL A 115 -11.32 5.46 -6.37
CA VAL A 115 -10.44 6.24 -5.50
C VAL A 115 -9.15 5.44 -5.32
N ASP A 116 -8.03 5.94 -5.84
CA ASP A 116 -6.77 5.19 -5.94
C ASP A 116 -5.55 6.05 -5.54
N TYR A 117 -4.37 5.43 -5.52
CA TYR A 117 -3.09 6.10 -5.25
C TYR A 117 -2.34 6.52 -6.52
N GLN A 118 -2.73 5.97 -7.65
CA GLN A 118 -2.19 6.24 -8.96
C GLN A 118 -3.39 6.18 -9.86
N SER A 119 -3.67 7.25 -10.59
CA SER A 119 -4.78 7.28 -11.54
C SER A 119 -4.58 6.15 -12.54
N LEU A 120 -5.19 5.00 -12.23
CA LEU A 120 -5.33 3.87 -13.13
C LEU A 120 -6.17 4.45 -14.27
N GLN A 121 -5.51 4.75 -15.37
CA GLN A 121 -6.15 5.35 -16.52
C GLN A 121 -6.94 4.27 -17.21
N ASP A 122 -8.19 4.02 -16.80
CA ASP A 122 -9.05 3.15 -17.61
C ASP A 122 -10.52 3.58 -17.55
N GLU A 123 -11.07 3.68 -18.77
CA GLU A 123 -12.45 3.93 -19.19
C GLU A 123 -13.00 5.37 -19.03
N ASP A 124 -13.43 5.96 -20.15
CA ASP A 124 -13.95 7.35 -20.30
C ASP A 124 -15.16 7.68 -19.40
N ASP A 125 -15.74 6.70 -18.69
CA ASP A 125 -17.00 6.84 -17.92
C ASP A 125 -16.83 6.65 -16.39
N ILE A 126 -15.62 6.32 -15.90
CA ILE A 126 -15.36 6.16 -14.45
C ILE A 126 -14.83 7.47 -13.85
N LYS A 127 -15.41 7.93 -12.73
CA LYS A 127 -14.86 9.08 -11.99
C LYS A 127 -13.70 8.65 -11.11
N ALA A 128 -12.47 8.96 -11.55
CA ALA A 128 -11.25 8.65 -10.81
C ALA A 128 -10.77 9.81 -9.92
N TYR A 129 -10.38 9.50 -8.68
CA TYR A 129 -9.79 10.45 -7.72
C TYR A 129 -8.49 9.87 -7.14
N SER A 130 -7.37 10.57 -7.36
CA SER A 130 -6.07 10.16 -6.80
C SER A 130 -5.83 10.73 -5.41
N LEU A 131 -5.38 9.88 -4.50
CA LEU A 131 -4.99 10.17 -3.12
C LEU A 131 -3.46 10.29 -2.93
N THR A 132 -2.73 10.51 -4.02
CA THR A 132 -1.26 10.65 -4.00
C THR A 132 -0.81 11.68 -2.95
N GLY A 133 0.21 11.32 -2.16
CA GLY A 133 0.85 12.24 -1.21
C GLY A 133 0.19 12.28 0.18
N MET A 134 -0.89 11.53 0.42
CA MET A 134 -1.51 11.48 1.75
C MET A 134 -0.80 10.54 2.75
N GLY A 135 0.01 9.60 2.27
CA GLY A 135 0.75 8.67 3.14
C GLY A 135 -0.18 7.74 3.93
N CYS A 136 0.12 7.53 5.22
CA CYS A 136 -0.58 6.55 6.06
C CYS A 136 -2.05 6.90 6.39
N SER A 137 -2.52 8.12 6.14
CA SER A 137 -3.91 8.55 6.41
C SER A 137 -4.85 8.33 5.22
N ALA A 138 -4.39 7.67 4.16
CA ALA A 138 -5.13 7.52 2.92
C ALA A 138 -6.11 6.33 2.91
N SER A 139 -6.03 5.44 3.90
CA SER A 139 -6.96 4.31 4.12
C SER A 139 -8.22 4.71 4.87
#